data_AF-A0A0S9N786-F1
#
_entry.id   AF-A0A0S9N786-F1
#
_cell.length_a   1.000
_cell.length_b   1.000
_cell.length_c   1.000
_cell.angle_alpha   90.00
_cell.angle_beta   90.00
_cell.angle_gamma   90.00
#
_symmetry.space_group_name_H-M   'P 1'
#
loop_
_entity.id
_entity.type
_entity.pdbx_description
1 polymer ?
#
loop_
_entity_poly.entity_id
_entity_poly.type
_entity_poly.pdbx_seq_one_letter_code
_entity_poly.pdbx_strand_id
1 'polypeptide(L)'
;MKCSAELFVENMLDGAHPPFAHKGTHPGYFFNRINGFREYDYEVRVSDEGMVIFYPPAEHEQDPIPPTADSVVHFELPDRIYVLQRGLNFDFYNVLHIVPTGDTTCRVEWLTRQRSNEHFVQWCADEPKTLEQDRVLQESAQINYSREGADFERSVPADYATLLSRKIIHIARDQNWESARSGLVQRKLVRVRQ
;
A
#
# COMPACT_ATOMS: atom_id res chain seq x y z
N MET A 1 -4.39 -10.14 13.02
CA MET A 1 -4.73 -10.81 11.75
C MET A 1 -4.06 -12.16 11.68
N LYS A 2 -4.70 -13.12 11.01
CA LYS A 2 -4.16 -14.46 10.71
C LYS A 2 -3.47 -14.51 9.34
N CYS A 3 -2.56 -13.57 9.11
CA CYS A 3 -1.68 -13.51 7.96
C CYS A 3 -0.32 -12.95 8.38
N SER A 4 0.73 -13.23 7.61
CA SER A 4 2.03 -12.60 7.82
C SER A 4 1.94 -11.08 7.62
N ALA A 5 2.84 -10.33 8.28
CA ALA A 5 2.93 -8.89 8.09
C ALA A 5 3.26 -8.53 6.64
N GLU A 6 4.08 -9.34 5.99
CA GLU A 6 4.53 -9.16 4.59
C GLU A 6 3.35 -9.22 3.60
N LEU A 7 2.47 -10.22 3.73
CA LEU A 7 1.26 -10.31 2.90
C LEU A 7 0.35 -9.09 3.08
N PHE A 8 0.21 -8.59 4.32
CA PHE A 8 -0.61 -7.42 4.58
C PHE A 8 0.03 -6.14 4.03
N VAL A 9 1.35 -5.98 4.13
CA VAL A 9 2.09 -4.88 3.49
C VAL A 9 1.89 -4.89 1.99
N GLU A 10 2.02 -6.05 1.34
CA GLU A 10 1.78 -6.19 -0.10
C GLU A 10 0.37 -5.74 -0.49
N ASN A 11 -0.68 -6.15 0.24
CA ASN A 11 -2.05 -5.70 -0.01
C ASN A 11 -2.18 -4.17 0.06
N MET A 12 -1.60 -3.55 1.08
CA MET A 12 -1.69 -2.10 1.28
C MET A 12 -0.97 -1.30 0.19
N LEU A 13 -0.03 -1.91 -0.51
CA LEU A 13 0.76 -1.31 -1.58
C LEU A 13 0.28 -1.68 -2.98
N ASP A 14 -0.68 -2.61 -3.07
CA ASP A 14 -1.36 -2.94 -4.32
C ASP A 14 -2.40 -1.86 -4.65
N GLY A 15 -2.07 -0.97 -5.59
CA GLY A 15 -3.00 0.06 -6.05
C GLY A 15 -4.19 -0.49 -6.86
N ALA A 16 -4.15 -1.74 -7.31
CA ALA A 16 -5.12 -2.34 -8.23
C ALA A 16 -6.25 -3.10 -7.54
N HIS A 17 -6.10 -3.54 -6.28
CA HIS A 17 -7.18 -4.21 -5.54
C HIS A 17 -8.41 -3.35 -5.22
N PRO A 18 -8.34 -2.02 -4.98
CA PRO A 18 -9.47 -1.26 -4.44
C PRO A 18 -10.77 -1.34 -5.26
N PRO A 19 -10.76 -1.28 -6.61
CA PRO A 19 -11.98 -1.46 -7.41
C PRO A 19 -12.68 -2.81 -7.23
N PHE A 20 -11.96 -3.84 -6.80
CA PHE A 20 -12.46 -5.22 -6.69
C PHE A 20 -12.80 -5.60 -5.25
N ALA A 21 -11.95 -5.22 -4.30
CA ALA A 21 -12.03 -5.60 -2.89
C ALA A 21 -13.00 -4.71 -2.09
N HIS A 22 -12.97 -3.40 -2.35
CA HIS A 22 -13.65 -2.40 -1.51
C HIS A 22 -14.99 -1.95 -2.06
N LYS A 23 -15.87 -2.94 -2.30
CA LYS A 23 -17.20 -2.70 -2.85
C LYS A 23 -18.01 -1.78 -1.93
N GLY A 24 -18.36 -0.60 -2.43
CA GLY A 24 -19.18 0.38 -1.75
C GLY A 24 -18.49 1.13 -0.61
N THR A 25 -17.16 1.02 -0.46
CA THR A 25 -16.44 1.57 0.70
C THR A 25 -15.24 2.44 0.32
N HIS A 26 -14.58 2.21 -0.82
CA HIS A 26 -13.39 2.97 -1.22
C HIS A 26 -13.64 3.85 -2.47
N PRO A 27 -13.07 5.07 -2.54
CA PRO A 27 -13.22 5.96 -3.71
C PRO A 27 -12.90 5.28 -5.05
N GLY A 28 -11.83 4.47 -5.10
CA GLY A 28 -11.44 3.69 -6.29
C GLY A 28 -12.56 2.80 -6.85
N TYR A 29 -13.37 2.17 -6.00
CA TYR A 29 -14.54 1.40 -6.44
C TYR A 29 -15.57 2.30 -7.14
N PHE A 30 -15.90 3.45 -6.54
CA PHE A 30 -16.89 4.36 -7.11
C PHE A 30 -16.39 5.00 -8.42
N PHE A 31 -15.13 5.43 -8.47
CA PHE A 31 -14.53 6.02 -9.66
C PHE A 31 -14.54 5.04 -10.84
N ASN A 32 -14.14 3.78 -10.61
CA ASN A 32 -14.17 2.75 -11.65
C ASN A 32 -15.60 2.47 -12.14
N ARG A 33 -16.58 2.38 -11.24
CA ARG A 33 -17.99 2.14 -11.61
C ARG A 33 -18.59 3.25 -12.47
N ILE A 34 -18.18 4.50 -12.27
CA ILE A 34 -18.69 5.67 -13.00
C ILE A 34 -17.96 5.86 -14.33
N ASN A 35 -16.63 5.72 -14.32
CA ASN A 35 -15.77 6.11 -15.45
C ASN A 35 -15.25 4.93 -16.28
N GLY A 36 -15.48 3.70 -15.82
CA GLY A 36 -14.81 2.51 -16.33
C GLY A 36 -13.32 2.47 -15.97
N PHE A 37 -12.67 1.41 -16.42
CA PHE A 37 -11.24 1.20 -16.30
C PHE A 37 -10.45 2.19 -17.18
N ARG A 38 -9.58 2.99 -16.58
CA ARG A 38 -8.72 3.96 -17.26
C ARG A 38 -7.25 3.56 -17.17
N GLU A 39 -6.53 3.82 -18.25
CA GLU A 39 -5.08 3.65 -18.25
C GLU A 39 -4.40 4.90 -17.68
N TYR A 40 -3.42 4.67 -16.81
CA TYR A 40 -2.52 5.71 -16.33
C TYR A 40 -1.23 5.10 -15.81
N ASP A 41 -0.24 5.96 -15.62
CA ASP A 41 1.03 5.60 -15.02
C ASP A 41 1.07 6.13 -13.58
N TYR A 42 1.56 5.33 -12.64
CA TYR A 42 1.99 5.81 -11.33
C TYR A 42 3.50 5.63 -11.19
N GLU A 43 4.09 6.37 -10.25
CA GLU A 43 5.53 6.33 -10.02
C GLU A 43 5.84 5.66 -8.70
N VAL A 44 6.85 4.78 -8.71
CA VAL A 44 7.46 4.19 -7.53
C VAL A 44 8.89 4.69 -7.43
N ARG A 45 9.29 5.17 -6.25
CA ARG A 45 10.66 5.54 -5.94
C ARG A 45 11.14 4.85 -4.68
N VAL A 46 12.39 4.40 -4.71
CA VAL A 46 13.11 4.02 -3.49
C VAL A 46 13.45 5.29 -2.71
N SER A 47 13.36 5.23 -1.38
CA SER A 47 13.73 6.30 -0.46
C SER A 47 14.77 5.82 0.54
N ASP A 48 15.23 6.71 1.42
CA ASP A 48 16.17 6.32 2.47
C ASP A 48 15.51 5.41 3.52
N GLU A 49 14.19 5.52 3.70
CA GLU A 49 13.42 4.79 4.71
C GLU A 49 12.64 3.59 4.15
N GLY A 50 12.59 3.42 2.82
CA GLY A 50 11.85 2.34 2.16
C GLY A 50 11.49 2.71 0.73
N MET A 51 10.21 3.01 0.47
CA MET A 51 9.76 3.46 -0.84
C MET A 51 8.52 4.36 -0.78
N VAL A 52 8.26 5.06 -1.88
CA VAL A 52 7.07 5.88 -2.08
C VAL A 52 6.43 5.58 -3.42
N ILE A 53 5.10 5.53 -3.43
CA ILE A 53 4.25 5.34 -4.61
C ILE A 53 3.41 6.60 -4.75
N PHE A 54 3.33 7.20 -5.93
CA PHE A 54 2.48 8.37 -6.11
C PHE A 54 1.92 8.52 -7.52
N TYR A 55 0.80 9.22 -7.59
CA TYR A 55 0.07 9.53 -8.81
C TYR A 55 -0.48 10.96 -8.73
N PRO A 56 -0.43 11.77 -9.81
CA PRO A 56 0.32 11.54 -11.05
C PRO A 56 1.85 11.46 -10.85
N PRO A 57 2.58 10.84 -11.81
CA PRO A 57 4.04 10.76 -11.77
C PRO A 57 4.67 12.14 -11.92
N ALA A 58 5.94 12.26 -11.53
CA ALA A 58 6.69 13.50 -11.73
C ALA A 58 7.08 13.63 -13.21
N GLU A 59 7.26 14.86 -13.68
CA GLU A 59 7.66 15.14 -15.07
C GLU A 59 9.08 14.62 -15.35
N HIS A 60 10.00 14.87 -14.42
CA HIS A 60 11.37 14.37 -14.47
C HIS A 60 11.75 13.55 -13.23
N GLU A 61 12.79 12.72 -13.38
CA GLU A 61 13.26 11.81 -12.33
C GLU A 61 13.77 12.54 -11.08
N GLN A 62 14.41 13.70 -11.28
CA GLN A 62 14.99 14.49 -10.20
C GLN A 62 13.98 15.42 -9.52
N ASP A 63 12.80 15.60 -10.12
CA ASP A 63 11.76 16.46 -9.56
C ASP A 63 11.23 15.86 -8.25
N PRO A 64 10.88 16.68 -7.26
CA PRO A 64 10.21 16.18 -6.06
C PRO A 64 8.85 15.55 -6.42
N ILE A 65 8.29 14.79 -5.47
CA ILE A 65 6.89 14.34 -5.58
C ILE A 65 6.01 15.58 -5.80
N PRO A 66 5.16 15.62 -6.83
CA PRO A 66 4.33 16.78 -7.09
C PRO A 66 3.51 17.15 -5.84
N PRO A 67 3.54 18.42 -5.39
CA PRO A 67 2.70 18.86 -4.29
C PRO A 67 1.20 18.85 -4.67
N THR A 68 0.87 18.48 -5.91
CA THR A 68 -0.48 18.27 -6.44
C THR A 68 -0.81 16.78 -6.64
N ALA A 69 0.03 15.85 -6.18
CA ALA A 69 -0.23 14.43 -6.33
C ALA A 69 -1.59 14.04 -5.72
N ASP A 70 -2.42 13.35 -6.51
CA ASP A 70 -3.75 12.86 -6.12
C ASP A 70 -3.65 11.71 -5.12
N SER A 71 -2.60 10.90 -5.20
CA SER A 71 -2.35 9.80 -4.26
C SER A 71 -0.87 9.73 -3.96
N VAL A 72 -0.53 9.55 -2.68
CA VAL A 72 0.83 9.31 -2.21
C VAL A 72 0.78 8.22 -1.14
N VAL A 73 1.56 7.17 -1.31
CA VAL A 73 1.71 6.06 -0.37
C VAL A 73 3.17 5.90 -0.02
N HIS A 74 3.52 6.09 1.24
CA HIS A 74 4.87 5.79 1.75
C HIS A 74 4.84 4.44 2.43
N PHE A 75 5.84 3.60 2.13
CA PHE A 75 6.21 2.44 2.95
C PHE A 75 7.56 2.73 3.59
N GLU A 76 7.55 2.90 4.91
CA GLU A 76 8.73 3.14 5.73
C GLU A 76 9.01 1.90 6.58
N LEU A 77 10.27 1.46 6.55
CA LEU A 77 10.75 0.42 7.43
C LEU A 77 10.65 0.86 8.91
N PRO A 78 10.37 -0.06 9.84
CA PRO A 78 10.20 -1.49 9.58
C PRO A 78 8.79 -1.88 9.09
N ASP A 79 7.75 -1.09 9.37
CA ASP A 79 6.37 -1.58 9.30
C ASP A 79 5.29 -0.52 9.03
N ARG A 80 5.67 0.69 8.64
CA ARG A 80 4.74 1.82 8.59
C ARG A 80 4.31 2.13 7.16
N ILE A 81 3.02 2.33 6.98
CA ILE A 81 2.44 2.79 5.71
C ILE A 81 1.67 4.07 5.93
N TYR A 82 1.96 5.09 5.13
CA TYR A 82 1.19 6.33 5.10
C TYR A 82 0.45 6.39 3.78
N VAL A 83 -0.84 6.68 3.82
CA VAL A 83 -1.68 6.83 2.64
C VAL A 83 -2.28 8.22 2.67
N LEU A 84 -1.99 9.01 1.65
CA LEU A 84 -2.68 10.26 1.33
C LEU A 84 -3.42 10.05 0.02
N GLN A 85 -4.72 10.29 0.01
CA GLN A 85 -5.51 10.41 -1.21
C GLN A 85 -6.27 11.73 -1.18
N ARG A 86 -6.08 12.56 -2.20
CA ARG A 86 -6.78 13.82 -2.34
C ARG A 86 -8.20 13.58 -2.79
N GLY A 87 -9.13 14.16 -2.05
CA GLY A 87 -10.54 14.15 -2.41
C GLY A 87 -10.99 15.54 -2.84
N LEU A 88 -12.11 15.61 -3.56
CA LEU A 88 -12.67 16.89 -4.01
C LEU A 88 -13.04 17.84 -2.86
N ASN A 89 -13.43 17.29 -1.71
CA ASN A 89 -13.89 18.06 -0.54
C ASN A 89 -13.12 17.77 0.75
N PHE A 90 -12.33 16.70 0.77
CA PHE A 90 -11.57 16.26 1.95
C PHE A 90 -10.49 15.27 1.53
N ASP A 91 -9.28 15.46 2.04
CA ASP A 91 -8.17 14.55 1.84
C ASP A 91 -8.27 13.37 2.81
N PHE A 92 -8.21 12.17 2.27
CA PHE A 92 -8.08 10.96 3.06
C PHE A 92 -6.63 10.79 3.49
N TYR A 93 -6.40 10.64 4.80
CA TYR A 93 -5.09 10.39 5.36
C TYR A 93 -5.16 9.24 6.35
N ASN A 94 -4.30 8.24 6.13
CA ASN A 94 -4.19 7.04 6.93
C ASN A 94 -2.73 6.76 7.28
N VAL A 95 -2.49 6.39 8.53
CA VAL A 95 -1.22 5.79 8.96
C VAL A 95 -1.52 4.40 9.46
N LEU A 96 -0.76 3.41 9.00
CA LEU A 96 -0.85 2.03 9.44
C LEU A 96 0.50 1.57 9.98
N HIS A 97 0.45 0.76 11.02
CA HIS A 97 1.56 -0.06 11.49
C HIS A 97 1.20 -1.52 11.36
N ILE A 98 2.04 -2.30 10.66
CA ILE A 98 1.81 -3.72 10.38
C ILE A 98 2.87 -4.53 11.13
N VAL A 99 2.62 -4.72 12.42
CA VAL A 99 3.57 -5.32 13.36
C VAL A 99 3.56 -6.84 13.21
N PRO A 100 4.70 -7.50 12.88
CA PRO A 100 4.76 -8.96 12.86
C PRO A 100 4.60 -9.51 14.29
N THR A 101 3.71 -10.50 14.46
CA THR A 101 3.52 -11.22 15.74
C THR A 101 3.87 -12.70 15.65
N GLY A 102 4.18 -13.18 14.44
CA GLY A 102 4.68 -14.51 14.12
C GLY A 102 4.74 -14.70 12.61
N ASP A 103 5.18 -15.87 12.15
CA ASP A 103 5.42 -16.11 10.71
C ASP A 103 4.16 -16.00 9.85
N THR A 104 2.99 -16.26 10.44
CA THR A 104 1.67 -16.24 9.77
C THR A 104 0.66 -15.36 10.53
N THR A 105 1.14 -14.47 11.40
CA THR A 105 0.27 -13.56 12.17
C THR A 105 0.89 -12.16 12.26
N CYS A 106 0.03 -11.14 12.25
CA CYS A 106 0.43 -9.76 12.47
C CYS A 106 -0.63 -9.00 13.27
N ARG A 107 -0.23 -7.85 13.82
CA ARG A 107 -1.14 -6.85 14.39
C ARG A 107 -1.14 -5.63 13.47
N VAL A 108 -2.33 -5.16 13.09
CA VAL A 108 -2.49 -3.94 12.32
C VAL A 108 -3.03 -2.86 13.25
N GLU A 109 -2.31 -1.76 13.35
CA GLU A 109 -2.75 -0.55 14.06
C GLU A 109 -2.96 0.55 13.03
N TRP A 110 -3.93 1.42 13.26
CA TRP A 110 -4.28 2.47 12.29
C TRP A 110 -4.60 3.79 12.98
N LEU A 111 -4.35 4.87 12.24
CA LEU A 111 -4.80 6.22 12.53
C LEU A 111 -5.40 6.80 11.25
N THR A 112 -6.70 7.10 11.28
CA THR A 112 -7.41 7.69 10.16
C THR A 112 -7.79 9.13 10.48
N ARG A 113 -7.44 10.06 9.59
CA ARG A 113 -7.90 11.44 9.71
C ARG A 113 -9.39 11.51 9.38
N GLN A 114 -10.18 11.93 10.37
CA GLN A 114 -11.61 12.19 10.20
C GLN A 114 -11.85 13.61 9.68
N ARG A 115 -12.98 13.80 8.99
CA ARG A 115 -13.44 15.11 8.54
C ARG A 115 -14.02 15.87 9.73
N SER A 116 -13.20 16.71 10.36
CA SER A 116 -13.61 17.58 11.46
C SER A 116 -12.86 18.92 11.40
N ASN A 117 -13.51 19.99 11.89
CA ASN A 117 -12.89 21.29 12.12
C ASN A 117 -12.20 21.38 13.49
N GLU A 118 -12.33 20.33 14.31
CA GLU A 118 -11.74 20.25 15.64
C GLU A 118 -10.50 19.34 15.63
N HIS A 119 -9.47 19.73 16.37
CA HIS A 119 -8.25 18.94 16.53
C HIS A 119 -8.37 18.04 17.76
N PHE A 120 -8.87 16.82 17.58
CA PHE A 120 -8.94 15.81 18.64
C PHE A 120 -8.53 14.44 18.13
N VAL A 121 -8.18 13.55 19.08
CA VAL A 121 -7.97 12.12 18.83
C VAL A 121 -9.15 11.37 19.44
N GLN A 122 -9.79 10.53 18.63
CA GLN A 122 -10.85 9.64 19.08
C GLN A 122 -10.35 8.20 19.00
N TRP A 123 -10.42 7.50 20.12
CA TRP A 123 -10.23 6.07 20.17
C TRP A 123 -11.50 5.39 19.67
N CYS A 124 -11.34 4.48 18.70
CA CYS A 124 -12.43 3.70 18.14
C CYS A 124 -12.07 2.21 18.26
N ALA A 125 -13.01 1.41 18.78
CA ALA A 125 -12.85 -0.04 18.82
C ALA A 125 -13.20 -0.69 17.48
N ASP A 126 -14.01 0.00 16.65
CA ASP A 126 -14.47 -0.53 15.38
C ASP A 126 -13.37 -0.45 14.33
N GLU A 127 -13.05 -1.60 13.73
CA GLU A 127 -12.17 -1.71 12.57
C GLU A 127 -12.78 -0.96 11.37
N PRO A 128 -12.00 -0.10 10.68
CA PRO A 128 -12.44 0.51 9.42
C PRO A 128 -12.87 -0.54 8.41
N LYS A 129 -14.00 -0.32 7.74
CA LYS A 129 -14.60 -1.33 6.86
C LYS A 129 -13.67 -1.78 5.73
N THR A 130 -12.79 -0.90 5.23
CA THR A 130 -11.78 -1.26 4.22
C THR A 130 -10.76 -2.24 4.79
N LEU A 131 -10.27 -2.02 6.02
CA LEU A 131 -9.33 -2.94 6.69
C LEU A 131 -9.97 -4.28 7.01
N GLU A 132 -11.26 -4.29 7.37
CA GLU A 132 -12.00 -5.54 7.55
C GLU A 132 -12.06 -6.35 6.25
N GLN A 133 -12.28 -5.69 5.10
CA GLN A 133 -12.28 -6.32 3.78
C GLN A 133 -10.89 -6.87 3.41
N ASP A 134 -9.83 -6.09 3.67
CA ASP A 134 -8.44 -6.52 3.45
C ASP A 134 -8.08 -7.72 4.31
N ARG A 135 -8.45 -7.69 5.61
CA ARG A 135 -8.25 -8.79 6.54
C ARG A 135 -8.84 -10.09 6.00
N VAL A 136 -10.07 -10.06 5.49
CA VAL A 136 -10.71 -11.25 4.91
C VAL A 136 -9.92 -11.81 3.73
N LEU A 137 -9.43 -10.95 2.84
CA LEU A 137 -8.62 -11.37 1.69
C LEU A 137 -7.28 -11.96 2.13
N GLN A 138 -6.58 -11.29 3.04
CA GLN A 138 -5.23 -11.69 3.46
C GLN A 138 -5.22 -12.94 4.33
N GLU A 139 -6.21 -13.11 5.22
CA GLU A 139 -6.36 -14.35 5.99
C GLU A 139 -6.71 -15.54 5.08
N SER A 140 -7.48 -15.31 4.00
CA SER A 140 -7.75 -16.32 2.98
C SER A 140 -6.51 -16.64 2.12
N ALA A 141 -5.74 -15.61 1.75
CA ALA A 141 -4.50 -15.79 0.98
C ALA A 141 -3.47 -16.59 1.79
N GLN A 142 -3.28 -16.26 3.07
CA GLN A 142 -2.35 -16.95 3.96
C GLN A 142 -2.59 -18.46 3.99
N ILE A 143 -3.86 -18.91 4.00
CA ILE A 143 -4.19 -20.34 3.98
C ILE A 143 -3.63 -21.04 2.74
N ASN A 144 -3.68 -20.38 1.58
CA ASN A 144 -3.18 -20.94 0.32
C ASN A 144 -1.65 -20.94 0.28
N TYR A 145 -1.01 -19.82 0.66
CA TYR A 145 0.45 -19.76 0.75
C TYR A 145 1.02 -20.80 1.74
N SER A 146 0.35 -21.02 2.88
CA SER A 146 0.78 -22.02 3.86
C SER A 146 0.63 -23.47 3.36
N ARG A 147 -0.25 -23.73 2.39
CA ARG A 147 -0.49 -25.08 1.83
C ARG A 147 0.39 -25.37 0.63
N GLU A 148 0.45 -24.43 -0.30
CA GLU A 148 1.00 -24.63 -1.65
C GLU A 148 2.35 -23.90 -1.85
N GLY A 149 2.79 -23.08 -0.89
CA GLY A 149 3.92 -22.17 -1.08
C GLY A 149 3.56 -20.99 -2.00
N ALA A 150 4.57 -20.38 -2.63
CA ALA A 150 4.39 -19.22 -3.51
C ALA A 150 4.48 -19.55 -5.02
N ASP A 151 4.70 -20.82 -5.39
CA ASP A 151 5.00 -21.22 -6.78
C ASP A 151 3.82 -21.00 -7.75
N PHE A 152 2.59 -20.89 -7.21
CA PHE A 152 1.39 -20.59 -7.99
C PHE A 152 1.28 -19.11 -8.38
N GLU A 153 2.03 -18.22 -7.74
CA GLU A 153 1.92 -16.77 -7.95
C GLU A 153 2.25 -16.40 -9.40
N ARG A 154 1.40 -15.56 -10.00
CA ARG A 154 1.58 -15.04 -11.37
C ARG A 154 1.40 -13.55 -11.34
N SER A 155 2.52 -12.83 -11.32
CA SER A 155 2.52 -11.38 -11.18
C SER A 155 2.20 -10.66 -12.50
N VAL A 156 1.58 -9.50 -12.37
CA VAL A 156 1.27 -8.55 -13.44
C VAL A 156 2.02 -7.23 -13.20
N PRO A 157 2.08 -6.29 -14.17
CA PRO A 157 2.80 -5.04 -13.98
C PRO A 157 2.41 -4.23 -12.73
N ALA A 158 1.13 -4.28 -12.31
CA ALA A 158 0.65 -3.61 -11.11
C ALA A 158 1.31 -4.11 -9.81
N ASP A 159 1.82 -5.35 -9.79
CA ASP A 159 2.46 -5.96 -8.63
C ASP A 159 3.90 -5.45 -8.41
N TYR A 160 4.39 -4.50 -9.23
CA TYR A 160 5.76 -4.02 -9.10
C TYR A 160 6.04 -3.47 -7.68
N ALA A 161 5.10 -2.70 -7.11
CA ALA A 161 5.28 -2.14 -5.78
C ALA A 161 5.25 -3.23 -4.69
N THR A 162 4.38 -4.23 -4.82
CA THR A 162 4.27 -5.33 -3.85
C THR A 162 5.53 -6.19 -3.88
N LEU A 163 6.02 -6.56 -5.06
CA LEU A 163 7.27 -7.30 -5.25
C LEU A 163 8.49 -6.51 -4.77
N LEU A 164 8.52 -5.19 -5.00
CA LEU A 164 9.58 -4.33 -4.47
C LEU A 164 9.55 -4.31 -2.94
N SER A 165 8.38 -4.19 -2.32
CA SER A 165 8.24 -4.20 -0.86
C SER A 165 8.75 -5.51 -0.24
N ARG A 166 8.44 -6.65 -0.85
CA ARG A 166 8.96 -7.98 -0.48
C ARG A 166 10.48 -7.99 -0.45
N LYS A 167 11.10 -7.45 -1.50
CA LYS A 167 12.56 -7.34 -1.60
C LYS A 167 13.15 -6.38 -0.56
N ILE A 168 12.53 -5.22 -0.34
CA ILE A 168 12.94 -4.24 0.68
C ILE A 168 12.92 -4.88 2.07
N ILE A 169 11.82 -5.56 2.43
CA ILE A 169 11.67 -6.25 3.72
C ILE A 169 12.74 -7.31 3.90
N HIS A 170 13.02 -8.13 2.88
CA HIS A 170 14.05 -9.16 2.96
C HIS A 170 15.45 -8.56 3.20
N ILE A 171 15.82 -7.53 2.43
CA ILE A 171 17.08 -6.80 2.61
C ILE A 171 17.19 -6.19 4.03
N ALA A 172 16.09 -5.61 4.52
CA ALA A 172 16.05 -4.98 5.84
C ALA A 172 16.18 -6.01 6.98
N ARG A 173 15.57 -7.20 6.84
CA ARG A 173 15.73 -8.31 7.79
C ARG A 173 17.18 -8.77 7.91
N ASP A 174 17.92 -8.73 6.80
CA ASP A 174 19.36 -9.03 6.78
C ASP A 174 20.24 -7.86 7.28
N GLN A 175 19.64 -6.78 7.79
CA GLN A 175 20.32 -5.56 8.28
C GLN A 175 21.17 -4.86 7.22
N ASN A 176 20.83 -5.03 5.93
CA ASN A 176 21.62 -4.55 4.80
C ASN A 176 20.94 -3.41 4.03
N TRP A 177 19.89 -2.80 4.57
CA TRP A 177 19.13 -1.77 3.85
C TRP A 177 20.01 -0.61 3.39
N GLU A 178 20.81 -0.04 4.29
CA GLU A 178 21.60 1.14 3.97
C GLU A 178 22.57 0.92 2.81
N SER A 179 23.24 -0.24 2.78
CA SER A 179 24.25 -0.57 1.78
C SER A 179 23.64 -1.10 0.47
N ALA A 180 22.50 -1.78 0.52
CA ALA A 180 21.90 -2.44 -0.64
C ALA A 180 20.89 -1.57 -1.40
N ARG A 181 20.29 -0.54 -0.78
CA ARG A 181 19.20 0.25 -1.39
C ARG A 181 19.58 0.90 -2.72
N SER A 182 20.82 1.33 -2.89
CA SER A 182 21.33 1.95 -4.12
C SER A 182 21.40 0.99 -5.31
N GLY A 183 21.43 -0.32 -5.06
CA GLY A 183 21.38 -1.38 -6.08
C GLY A 183 19.97 -1.72 -6.56
N LEU A 184 18.92 -1.11 -5.97
CA LEU A 184 17.55 -1.25 -6.43
C LEU A 184 17.26 -0.31 -7.60
N VAL A 185 16.17 -0.58 -8.33
CA VAL A 185 15.65 0.34 -9.32
C VAL A 185 15.10 1.55 -8.58
N GLN A 186 15.81 2.69 -8.67
CA GLN A 186 15.51 3.89 -7.88
C GLN A 186 14.19 4.55 -8.27
N ARG A 187 13.81 4.43 -9.55
CA ARG A 187 12.57 4.98 -10.09
C ARG A 187 11.95 4.01 -11.08
N LYS A 188 10.63 3.81 -10.97
CA LYS A 188 9.83 3.04 -11.92
C LYS A 188 8.51 3.72 -12.20
N LEU A 189 8.21 3.93 -13.49
CA LEU A 189 6.83 4.17 -13.93
C LEU A 189 6.14 2.83 -14.16
N VAL A 190 4.95 2.69 -13.60
CA VAL A 190 4.13 1.49 -13.71
C VAL A 190 2.81 1.87 -14.38
N ARG A 191 2.58 1.30 -15.56
CA ARG A 191 1.34 1.47 -16.30
C ARG A 191 0.30 0.48 -15.82
N VAL A 192 -0.87 0.96 -15.43
CA VAL A 192 -2.01 0.14 -15.02
C VAL A 192 -3.27 0.55 -15.74
N ARG A 193 -4.27 -0.34 -15.68
CA ARG A 193 -5.62 -0.10 -16.15
C ARG A 193 -6.60 -0.45 -15.01
N GLN A 194 -7.05 0.56 -14.27
CA GLN A 194 -7.91 0.42 -13.10
C GLN A 194 -9.09 1.39 -13.08
#